data_AF-A0AA35R3S4-F1
#
_entry.id   AF-A0AA35R3S4-F1
#
_cell.length_a   1.000
_cell.length_b   1.000
_cell.length_c   1.000
_cell.angle_alpha   90.00
_cell.angle_beta   90.00
_cell.angle_gamma   90.00
#
_symmetry.space_group_name_H-M   'P 1'
#
loop_
_entity.id
_entity.type
_entity.pdbx_description
1 polymer ?
#
loop_
_entity_poly.entity_id
_entity_poly.type
_entity_poly.pdbx_seq_one_letter_code
_entity_poly.pdbx_strand_id
1 'polypeptide(L)'
;MSVSEPPESPAPAPAPTEGEEELTTTGRIVSSVRCPASKRLGMADVYTSKGKPDPDILKSHFIHEGRLEEEVAIRIIQDGTEILRQEETMLAVEAPVTVCGDIHGQFYDLMKLFDVGGSPETTRYLFLGDYVDRGYFSIECVLYLWTLKICYPNTLFMLRGNHECRHLTEYFTFKLECKIKYSETVYDTCMDSFDCLPLAAIMNQQFLCVHGGLSPEVFGLEDIKNLDRFKEPPAFGPMCDLLWSDPLEDFGTEKPTQENYSHNSVRGCSYYYSYNACCEFLQRNNMLSIIRAHEAQDAGYKMYRKSHATGFPSLITIFSAPNYLDVYGNKGMHAAGL
;
A
#
# COMPACT_ATOMS: atom_id res chain seq x y z
N MET A 1 -41.44 78.89 -6.75
CA MET A 1 -42.04 77.69 -7.35
C MET A 1 -41.17 77.26 -8.52
N SER A 2 -40.41 76.20 -8.35
CA SER A 2 -39.82 75.42 -9.45
C SER A 2 -39.65 74.01 -8.91
N VAL A 3 -40.57 73.14 -9.33
CA VAL A 3 -40.69 71.74 -8.94
C VAL A 3 -39.58 70.97 -9.64
N SER A 4 -38.74 70.27 -8.89
CA SER A 4 -37.75 69.32 -9.40
C SER A 4 -38.45 68.05 -9.89
N GLU A 5 -38.21 67.65 -11.13
CA GLU A 5 -38.75 66.41 -11.73
C GLU A 5 -38.24 65.14 -11.00
N PRO A 6 -39.05 64.06 -10.97
CA PRO A 6 -38.65 62.78 -10.40
C PRO A 6 -37.62 62.06 -11.29
N PRO A 7 -36.78 61.17 -10.71
CA PRO A 7 -35.79 60.42 -11.47
C PRO A 7 -36.46 59.42 -12.43
N GLU A 8 -35.89 59.28 -13.64
CA GLU A 8 -36.31 58.29 -14.64
C GLU A 8 -36.19 56.86 -14.09
N SER A 9 -37.20 56.04 -14.39
CA SER A 9 -37.18 54.60 -14.13
C SER A 9 -36.04 53.91 -14.89
N PRO A 10 -35.38 52.90 -14.31
CA PRO A 10 -34.31 52.18 -15.00
C PRO A 10 -34.84 51.52 -16.29
N ALA A 11 -34.03 51.58 -17.35
CA ALA A 11 -34.32 50.95 -18.63
C ALA A 11 -34.51 49.43 -18.46
N PRO A 12 -35.40 48.79 -19.24
CA PRO A 12 -35.59 47.35 -19.20
C PRO A 12 -34.30 46.63 -19.59
N ALA A 13 -34.03 45.51 -18.92
CA ALA A 13 -32.88 44.66 -19.21
C ALA A 13 -32.89 44.20 -20.69
N PRO A 14 -31.72 44.09 -21.34
CA PRO A 14 -31.64 43.62 -22.72
C PRO A 14 -32.22 42.20 -22.82
N ALA A 15 -32.93 41.93 -23.93
CA ALA A 15 -33.43 40.60 -24.24
C ALA A 15 -32.28 39.60 -24.36
N PRO A 16 -32.47 38.33 -23.94
CA PRO A 16 -31.43 37.31 -23.99
C PRO A 16 -30.97 37.11 -25.43
N THR A 17 -29.65 37.10 -25.63
CA THR A 17 -29.03 36.78 -26.92
C THR A 17 -29.31 35.32 -27.27
N GLU A 18 -29.79 35.06 -28.48
CA GLU A 18 -29.94 33.71 -29.03
C GLU A 18 -28.58 33.00 -29.01
N GLY A 19 -28.43 32.01 -28.12
CA GLY A 19 -27.21 31.21 -27.97
C GLY A 19 -26.83 30.83 -26.54
N GLU A 20 -27.50 31.35 -25.50
CA GLU A 20 -27.32 30.86 -24.13
C GLU A 20 -28.08 29.53 -23.95
N GLU A 21 -27.36 28.41 -23.84
CA GLU A 21 -27.97 27.16 -23.37
C GLU A 21 -28.60 27.42 -21.99
N GLU A 22 -29.91 27.19 -21.85
CA GLU A 22 -30.59 27.21 -20.55
C GLU A 22 -29.95 26.16 -19.63
N LEU A 23 -28.99 26.59 -18.81
CA LEU A 23 -28.38 25.74 -17.81
C LEU A 23 -29.42 25.42 -16.75
N THR A 24 -29.88 24.17 -16.74
CA THR A 24 -30.81 23.68 -15.73
C THR A 24 -30.17 23.80 -14.35
N THR A 25 -30.87 24.39 -13.37
CA THR A 25 -30.36 24.48 -11.97
C THR A 25 -30.37 23.14 -11.24
N THR A 26 -30.99 22.11 -11.84
CA THR A 26 -31.13 20.75 -11.29
C THR A 26 -30.39 19.67 -12.08
N GLY A 27 -30.03 19.94 -13.34
CA GLY A 27 -29.28 19.02 -14.18
C GLY A 27 -27.77 19.17 -14.02
N ARG A 28 -27.07 18.13 -14.43
CA ARG A 28 -25.62 18.02 -14.25
C ARG A 28 -24.88 18.94 -15.23
N ILE A 29 -24.22 19.97 -14.69
CA ILE A 29 -23.48 20.97 -15.46
C ILE A 29 -22.35 20.34 -16.30
N VAL A 30 -21.60 19.41 -15.70
CA VAL A 30 -20.47 18.74 -16.39
C VAL A 30 -20.84 17.27 -16.63
N SER A 31 -21.56 17.02 -17.72
CA SER A 31 -22.03 15.68 -18.11
C SER A 31 -20.90 14.75 -18.59
N SER A 32 -19.74 15.31 -18.98
CA SER A 32 -18.57 14.56 -19.44
C SER A 32 -17.80 13.85 -18.33
N VAL A 33 -17.84 14.36 -17.10
CA VAL A 33 -17.31 13.66 -15.93
C VAL A 33 -18.22 12.47 -15.66
N ARG A 34 -17.69 11.29 -15.37
CA ARG A 34 -18.54 10.12 -15.09
C ARG A 34 -19.17 10.23 -13.69
N CYS A 35 -20.37 9.67 -13.49
CA CYS A 35 -20.91 9.53 -12.14
C CYS A 35 -20.29 8.31 -11.45
N PRO A 36 -20.01 8.37 -10.13
CA PRO A 36 -19.73 7.19 -9.33
C PRO A 36 -20.86 6.15 -9.45
N ALA A 37 -20.51 4.87 -9.30
CA ALA A 37 -21.50 3.80 -9.29
C ALA A 37 -22.37 3.90 -8.02
N SER A 38 -23.67 4.16 -8.20
CA SER A 38 -24.60 4.39 -7.08
C SER A 38 -25.07 3.12 -6.39
N LYS A 39 -25.14 1.99 -7.10
CA LYS A 39 -25.51 0.69 -6.55
C LYS A 39 -24.37 0.18 -5.66
N ARG A 40 -24.69 -0.20 -4.43
CA ARG A 40 -23.80 -1.03 -3.61
C ARG A 40 -23.91 -2.49 -4.05
N LEU A 41 -22.79 -3.17 -4.28
CA LEU A 41 -22.80 -4.58 -4.66
C LEU A 41 -23.00 -5.46 -3.42
N GLY A 42 -23.99 -6.35 -3.49
CA GLY A 42 -24.30 -7.32 -2.44
C GLY A 42 -23.60 -8.65 -2.64
N MET A 43 -23.85 -9.61 -1.75
CA MET A 43 -23.20 -10.93 -1.77
C MET A 43 -23.37 -11.65 -3.12
N ALA A 44 -24.58 -11.65 -3.68
CA ALA A 44 -24.87 -12.32 -4.96
C ALA A 44 -24.23 -11.63 -6.18
N ASP A 45 -23.85 -10.36 -6.06
CA ASP A 45 -23.12 -9.64 -7.10
C ASP A 45 -21.62 -9.99 -7.07
N VAL A 46 -21.06 -10.21 -5.87
CA VAL A 46 -19.61 -10.36 -5.66
C VAL A 46 -19.15 -11.81 -5.58
N TYR A 47 -19.91 -12.67 -4.90
CA TYR A 47 -19.52 -14.06 -4.65
C TYR A 47 -20.07 -15.00 -5.71
N THR A 48 -19.17 -15.80 -6.28
CA THR A 48 -19.52 -16.87 -7.22
C THR A 48 -20.24 -18.02 -6.50
N SER A 49 -20.89 -18.89 -7.27
CA SER A 49 -21.52 -20.13 -6.74
C SER A 49 -20.53 -21.08 -6.07
N LYS A 50 -19.22 -20.87 -6.25
CA LYS A 50 -18.14 -21.62 -5.60
C LYS A 50 -17.68 -21.00 -4.28
N GLY A 51 -18.31 -19.92 -3.82
CA GLY A 51 -18.01 -19.25 -2.56
C GLY A 51 -16.76 -18.37 -2.58
N LYS A 52 -16.22 -18.04 -3.77
CA LYS A 52 -15.11 -17.08 -3.92
C LYS A 52 -15.62 -15.74 -4.46
N PRO A 53 -15.08 -14.60 -3.98
CA PRO A 53 -15.32 -13.30 -4.59
C PRO A 53 -14.72 -13.24 -6.00
N ASP A 54 -15.34 -12.46 -6.89
CA ASP A 54 -14.88 -12.24 -8.26
C ASP A 54 -14.02 -10.95 -8.36
N PRO A 55 -12.70 -11.07 -8.63
CA PRO A 55 -11.82 -9.91 -8.75
C PRO A 55 -12.21 -8.94 -9.88
N ASP A 56 -12.71 -9.45 -11.01
CA ASP A 56 -13.03 -8.61 -12.18
C ASP A 56 -14.25 -7.73 -11.91
N ILE A 57 -15.24 -8.28 -11.21
CA ILE A 57 -16.42 -7.51 -10.76
C ILE A 57 -15.99 -6.39 -9.82
N LEU A 58 -15.12 -6.68 -8.84
CA LEU A 58 -14.61 -5.68 -7.90
C LEU A 58 -13.77 -4.61 -8.59
N LYS A 59 -12.84 -5.00 -9.47
CA LYS A 59 -12.02 -4.09 -10.27
C LYS A 59 -12.90 -3.13 -11.06
N SER A 60 -13.87 -3.68 -11.81
CA SER A 60 -14.78 -2.87 -12.61
C SER A 60 -15.62 -1.93 -11.75
N HIS A 61 -16.02 -2.33 -10.55
CA HIS A 61 -16.82 -1.49 -9.66
C HIS A 61 -16.02 -0.36 -9.01
N PHE A 62 -14.83 -0.67 -8.49
CA PHE A 62 -13.97 0.28 -7.78
C PHE A 62 -13.32 1.33 -8.72
N ILE A 63 -13.04 1.00 -9.98
CA ILE A 63 -12.60 1.99 -11.00
C ILE A 63 -13.67 3.08 -11.22
N HIS A 64 -14.93 2.78 -10.90
CA HIS A 64 -16.04 3.73 -10.97
C HIS A 64 -16.48 4.21 -9.59
N GLU A 65 -15.58 4.16 -8.60
CA GLU A 65 -15.79 4.63 -7.23
C GLU A 65 -17.01 3.99 -6.54
N GLY A 66 -17.39 2.80 -7.00
CA GLY A 66 -18.47 2.02 -6.45
C GLY A 66 -18.12 1.49 -5.06
N ARG A 67 -19.13 1.24 -4.24
CA ARG A 67 -18.95 0.66 -2.89
C ARG A 67 -19.63 -0.70 -2.79
N LEU A 68 -19.19 -1.52 -1.86
CA LEU A 68 -19.86 -2.77 -1.51
C LEU A 68 -20.93 -2.51 -0.43
N GLU A 69 -21.84 -3.46 -0.26
CA GLU A 69 -22.58 -3.58 1.00
C GLU A 69 -21.60 -3.92 2.13
N GLU A 70 -21.88 -3.43 3.34
CA GLU A 70 -20.94 -3.52 4.46
C GLU A 70 -20.61 -4.97 4.83
N GLU A 71 -21.63 -5.84 4.84
CA GLU A 71 -21.47 -7.27 5.08
C GLU A 71 -20.56 -7.97 4.06
N VAL A 72 -20.55 -7.52 2.81
CA VAL A 72 -19.68 -8.05 1.76
C VAL A 72 -18.23 -7.63 1.99
N ALA A 73 -18.01 -6.36 2.34
CA ALA A 73 -16.69 -5.84 2.67
C ALA A 73 -16.10 -6.58 3.89
N ILE A 74 -16.87 -6.70 4.97
CA ILE A 74 -16.48 -7.45 6.17
C ILE A 74 -16.13 -8.90 5.82
N ARG A 75 -16.96 -9.56 5.01
CA ARG A 75 -16.73 -10.95 4.59
C ARG A 75 -15.44 -11.14 3.82
N ILE A 76 -15.12 -10.24 2.87
CA ILE A 76 -13.85 -10.29 2.13
C ILE A 76 -12.66 -10.15 3.09
N ILE A 77 -12.74 -9.21 4.04
CA ILE A 77 -11.65 -8.98 4.99
C ILE A 77 -11.47 -10.21 5.88
N GLN A 78 -12.56 -10.78 6.40
CA GLN A 78 -12.54 -11.97 7.26
C GLN A 78 -12.01 -13.20 6.52
N ASP A 79 -12.48 -13.49 5.31
CA ASP A 79 -12.03 -14.63 4.52
C ASP A 79 -10.52 -14.52 4.18
N GLY A 80 -10.04 -13.32 3.86
CA GLY A 80 -8.59 -13.09 3.69
C GLY A 80 -7.82 -13.20 5.01
N THR A 81 -8.39 -12.74 6.13
CA THR A 81 -7.81 -12.86 7.48
C THR A 81 -7.57 -14.32 7.86
N GLU A 82 -8.53 -15.20 7.56
CA GLU A 82 -8.41 -16.64 7.84
C GLU A 82 -7.21 -17.26 7.13
N ILE A 83 -6.93 -16.84 5.89
CA ILE A 83 -5.77 -17.29 5.12
C ILE A 83 -4.49 -16.73 5.74
N LEU A 84 -4.40 -15.42 5.92
CA LEU A 84 -3.20 -14.74 6.47
C LEU A 84 -2.82 -15.26 7.86
N ARG A 85 -3.82 -15.62 8.68
CA ARG A 85 -3.61 -16.19 10.03
C ARG A 85 -2.93 -17.56 9.99
N GLN A 86 -3.17 -18.34 8.95
CA GLN A 86 -2.57 -19.67 8.78
C GLN A 86 -1.14 -19.60 8.25
N GLU A 87 -0.74 -18.48 7.65
CA GLU A 87 0.60 -18.30 7.13
C GLU A 87 1.65 -18.12 8.24
N GLU A 88 2.89 -18.51 7.95
CA GLU A 88 4.01 -18.29 8.86
C GLU A 88 4.38 -16.81 8.96
N THR A 89 5.03 -16.40 10.04
CA THR A 89 5.51 -15.02 10.20
C THR A 89 6.54 -14.64 9.13
N MET A 90 7.31 -15.62 8.65
CA MET A 90 8.23 -15.48 7.54
C MET A 90 7.86 -16.47 6.44
N LEU A 91 7.36 -15.96 5.32
CA LEU A 91 6.91 -16.77 4.19
C LEU A 91 8.10 -17.40 3.44
N ALA A 92 7.84 -18.49 2.71
CA ALA A 92 8.75 -19.02 1.69
C ALA A 92 8.13 -18.83 0.31
N VAL A 93 8.81 -18.10 -0.58
CA VAL A 93 8.28 -17.73 -1.90
C VAL A 93 9.26 -18.15 -2.99
N GLU A 94 8.80 -18.92 -3.98
CA GLU A 94 9.64 -19.37 -5.10
C GLU A 94 9.58 -18.44 -6.31
N ALA A 95 10.70 -18.31 -7.01
CA ALA A 95 10.78 -17.63 -8.30
C ALA A 95 10.04 -18.41 -9.41
N PRO A 96 9.60 -17.76 -10.51
CA PRO A 96 9.53 -16.32 -10.69
C PRO A 96 8.47 -15.66 -9.80
N VAL A 97 8.75 -14.43 -9.37
CA VAL A 97 7.83 -13.59 -8.59
C VAL A 97 7.97 -12.12 -8.97
N THR A 98 6.86 -11.39 -8.92
CA THR A 98 6.82 -9.93 -9.03
C THR A 98 6.77 -9.32 -7.63
N VAL A 99 7.82 -8.60 -7.25
CA VAL A 99 7.91 -7.93 -5.94
C VAL A 99 7.45 -6.47 -6.05
N CYS A 100 6.54 -6.08 -5.16
CA CYS A 100 5.91 -4.75 -5.14
C CYS A 100 6.15 -4.08 -3.78
N GLY A 101 6.53 -2.80 -3.79
CA GLY A 101 6.66 -1.97 -2.60
C GLY A 101 5.33 -1.30 -2.22
N ASP A 102 5.45 -0.11 -1.63
CA ASP A 102 4.34 0.66 -1.09
C ASP A 102 3.27 1.01 -2.15
N ILE A 103 1.99 0.98 -1.74
CA ILE A 103 0.82 1.28 -2.57
C ILE A 103 0.09 2.54 -2.11
N HIS A 104 0.00 2.76 -0.79
CA HIS A 104 -0.55 3.96 -0.16
C HIS A 104 -1.91 4.42 -0.72
N GLY A 105 -2.87 3.50 -0.83
CA GLY A 105 -4.22 3.83 -1.27
C GLY A 105 -4.32 4.41 -2.69
N GLN A 106 -3.31 4.21 -3.55
CA GLN A 106 -3.34 4.60 -4.95
C GLN A 106 -3.97 3.49 -5.83
N PHE A 107 -5.27 3.23 -5.66
CA PHE A 107 -5.97 2.11 -6.29
C PHE A 107 -5.86 2.09 -7.83
N TYR A 108 -5.92 3.25 -8.48
CA TYR A 108 -5.80 3.34 -9.94
C TYR A 108 -4.39 2.96 -10.41
N ASP A 109 -3.35 3.31 -9.66
CA ASP A 109 -1.98 2.90 -9.95
C ASP A 109 -1.75 1.43 -9.63
N LEU A 110 -2.42 0.88 -8.61
CA LEU A 110 -2.44 -0.56 -8.35
C LEU A 110 -3.01 -1.34 -9.55
N MET A 111 -4.06 -0.84 -10.22
CA MET A 111 -4.55 -1.45 -11.45
C MET A 111 -3.47 -1.44 -12.54
N LYS A 112 -2.75 -0.31 -12.67
CA LYS A 112 -1.66 -0.20 -13.62
C LYS A 112 -0.50 -1.13 -13.29
N LEU A 113 -0.22 -1.36 -12.00
CA LEU A 113 0.79 -2.30 -11.52
C LEU A 113 0.48 -3.71 -12.01
N PHE A 114 -0.78 -4.17 -11.93
CA PHE A 114 -1.16 -5.48 -12.47
C PHE A 114 -1.12 -5.54 -14.00
N ASP A 115 -1.50 -4.45 -14.69
CA ASP A 115 -1.42 -4.41 -16.15
C ASP A 115 0.04 -4.54 -16.67
N VAL A 116 1.03 -4.08 -15.89
CA VAL A 116 2.45 -4.15 -16.26
C VAL A 116 3.13 -5.40 -15.69
N GLY A 117 2.83 -5.77 -14.45
CA GLY A 117 3.45 -6.92 -13.76
C GLY A 117 2.88 -8.28 -14.15
N GLY A 118 1.72 -8.32 -14.81
CA GLY A 118 1.06 -9.53 -15.30
C GLY A 118 -0.18 -9.94 -14.48
N SER A 119 -1.01 -10.80 -15.05
CA SER A 119 -2.24 -11.25 -14.36
C SER A 119 -1.90 -12.09 -13.12
N PRO A 120 -2.52 -11.81 -11.95
CA PRO A 120 -2.39 -12.65 -10.75
C PRO A 120 -2.80 -14.12 -10.95
N GLU A 121 -3.59 -14.43 -12.00
CA GLU A 121 -3.93 -15.81 -12.37
C GLU A 121 -2.71 -16.64 -12.81
N THR A 122 -1.71 -15.98 -13.39
CA THR A 122 -0.55 -16.63 -14.01
C THR A 122 0.79 -16.18 -13.43
N THR A 123 0.78 -15.11 -12.63
CA THR A 123 1.98 -14.47 -12.09
C THR A 123 1.95 -14.51 -10.57
N ARG A 124 3.08 -14.89 -9.95
CA ARG A 124 3.23 -14.81 -8.50
C ARG A 124 3.57 -13.39 -8.07
N TYR A 125 2.99 -12.96 -6.95
CA TYR A 125 3.16 -11.63 -6.40
C TYR A 125 3.62 -11.68 -4.94
N LEU A 126 4.54 -10.79 -4.58
CA LEU A 126 4.90 -10.49 -3.21
C LEU A 126 4.80 -8.99 -2.97
N PHE A 127 3.86 -8.57 -2.14
CA PHE A 127 3.72 -7.19 -1.71
C PHE A 127 4.41 -6.96 -0.37
N LEU A 128 5.18 -5.88 -0.27
CA LEU A 128 6.00 -5.58 0.91
C LEU A 128 5.29 -4.69 1.94
N GLY A 129 3.97 -4.47 1.85
CA GLY A 129 3.18 -3.70 2.81
C GLY A 129 2.83 -2.28 2.33
N ASP A 130 2.34 -1.45 3.26
CA ASP A 130 1.88 -0.07 3.04
C ASP A 130 0.82 0.03 1.95
N TYR A 131 -0.29 -0.67 2.20
CA TYR A 131 -1.48 -0.70 1.35
C TYR A 131 -2.35 0.55 1.53
N VAL A 132 -2.31 1.13 2.73
CA VAL A 132 -3.23 2.17 3.18
C VAL A 132 -2.55 3.50 3.49
N ASP A 133 -3.39 4.47 3.85
CA ASP A 133 -3.08 5.87 4.15
C ASP A 133 -2.53 6.65 2.95
N ARG A 134 -2.55 7.97 3.13
CA ARG A 134 -2.01 8.98 2.21
C ARG A 134 -2.87 9.17 0.96
N GLY A 135 -3.07 8.12 0.17
CA GLY A 135 -4.10 8.08 -0.87
C GLY A 135 -5.50 7.93 -0.29
N TYR A 136 -6.51 8.26 -1.11
CA TYR A 136 -7.92 8.22 -0.71
C TYR A 136 -8.70 7.01 -1.25
N PHE A 137 -7.99 6.00 -1.75
CA PHE A 137 -8.58 4.73 -2.20
C PHE A 137 -7.96 3.53 -1.47
N SER A 138 -7.64 3.70 -0.19
CA SER A 138 -7.02 2.68 0.65
C SER A 138 -7.95 1.48 0.87
N ILE A 139 -9.25 1.71 1.10
CA ILE A 139 -10.18 0.59 1.34
C ILE A 139 -10.43 -0.22 0.07
N GLU A 140 -10.40 0.41 -1.10
CA GLU A 140 -10.45 -0.28 -2.40
C GLU A 140 -9.19 -1.13 -2.62
N CYS A 141 -7.99 -0.62 -2.28
CA CYS A 141 -6.76 -1.41 -2.28
C CYS A 141 -6.86 -2.64 -1.37
N VAL A 142 -7.31 -2.46 -0.13
CA VAL A 142 -7.48 -3.56 0.84
C VAL A 142 -8.48 -4.59 0.30
N LEU A 143 -9.70 -4.18 -0.06
CA LEU A 143 -10.74 -5.11 -0.52
C LEU A 143 -10.33 -5.88 -1.78
N TYR A 144 -9.64 -5.21 -2.71
CA TYR A 144 -9.18 -5.86 -3.92
C TYR A 144 -8.01 -6.83 -3.67
N LEU A 145 -6.99 -6.42 -2.91
CA LEU A 145 -5.86 -7.31 -2.59
C LEU A 145 -6.29 -8.51 -1.74
N TRP A 146 -7.21 -8.33 -0.78
CA TRP A 146 -7.79 -9.44 0.00
C TRP A 146 -8.60 -10.39 -0.89
N THR A 147 -9.38 -9.85 -1.84
CA THR A 147 -10.08 -10.66 -2.84
C THR A 147 -9.10 -11.49 -3.67
N LEU A 148 -7.99 -10.90 -4.11
CA LEU A 148 -6.94 -11.63 -4.81
C LEU A 148 -6.27 -12.66 -3.89
N LYS A 149 -6.04 -12.37 -2.61
CA LYS A 149 -5.49 -13.34 -1.65
C LYS A 149 -6.40 -14.56 -1.47
N ILE A 150 -7.72 -14.37 -1.43
CA ILE A 150 -8.71 -15.46 -1.39
C ILE A 150 -8.71 -16.28 -2.68
N CYS A 151 -8.55 -15.61 -3.83
CA CYS A 151 -8.53 -16.28 -5.12
C CYS A 151 -7.23 -17.07 -5.36
N TYR A 152 -6.10 -16.50 -4.94
CA TYR A 152 -4.73 -16.92 -5.27
C TYR A 152 -3.85 -17.12 -4.02
N PRO A 153 -4.27 -17.91 -3.01
CA PRO A 153 -3.61 -17.95 -1.71
C PRO A 153 -2.15 -18.44 -1.75
N ASN A 154 -1.80 -19.25 -2.75
CA ASN A 154 -0.48 -19.86 -2.92
C ASN A 154 0.41 -19.14 -3.96
N THR A 155 -0.08 -18.07 -4.58
CA THR A 155 0.66 -17.31 -5.60
C THR A 155 0.65 -15.81 -5.35
N LEU A 156 -0.21 -15.27 -4.48
CA LEU A 156 -0.18 -13.88 -4.05
C LEU A 156 0.10 -13.81 -2.54
N PHE A 157 1.20 -13.13 -2.21
CA PHE A 157 1.74 -12.99 -0.86
C PHE A 157 1.74 -11.53 -0.44
N MET A 158 1.46 -11.28 0.83
CA MET A 158 1.27 -9.96 1.40
C MET A 158 2.02 -9.88 2.72
N LEU A 159 2.90 -8.89 2.85
CA LEU A 159 3.61 -8.59 4.09
C LEU A 159 2.98 -7.37 4.77
N ARG A 160 3.25 -7.23 6.06
CA ARG A 160 2.87 -6.06 6.85
C ARG A 160 3.85 -4.92 6.57
N GLY A 161 3.34 -3.73 6.28
CA GLY A 161 4.07 -2.47 6.33
C GLY A 161 3.85 -1.74 7.65
N ASN A 162 4.48 -0.59 7.82
CA ASN A 162 4.32 0.18 9.06
C ASN A 162 2.96 0.89 9.13
N HIS A 163 2.30 1.12 7.99
CA HIS A 163 0.96 1.70 7.94
C HIS A 163 -0.17 0.72 8.26
N GLU A 164 0.07 -0.59 8.27
CA GLU A 164 -0.92 -1.59 8.66
C GLU A 164 -1.02 -1.73 10.20
N CYS A 165 -1.28 -0.62 10.88
CA CYS A 165 -1.41 -0.55 12.34
C CYS A 165 -2.40 0.53 12.78
N ARG A 166 -3.02 0.33 13.95
CA ARG A 166 -4.02 1.27 14.51
C ARG A 166 -3.41 2.66 14.69
N HIS A 167 -2.16 2.73 15.18
CA HIS A 167 -1.51 4.00 15.46
C HIS A 167 -1.43 4.93 14.25
N LEU A 168 -0.95 4.43 13.10
CA LEU A 168 -0.82 5.27 11.90
C LEU A 168 -2.16 5.52 11.23
N THR A 169 -3.03 4.52 11.13
CA THR A 169 -4.31 4.68 10.45
C THR A 169 -5.29 5.58 11.21
N GLU A 170 -5.11 5.74 12.53
CA GLU A 170 -5.79 6.75 13.35
C GLU A 170 -5.25 8.16 13.14
N TYR A 171 -3.94 8.29 12.95
CA TYR A 171 -3.27 9.57 12.76
C TYR A 171 -3.47 10.12 11.34
N PHE A 172 -3.38 9.25 10.34
CA PHE A 172 -3.58 9.56 8.93
C PHE A 172 -5.05 9.37 8.53
N THR A 173 -5.31 8.89 7.32
CA THR A 173 -6.62 9.02 6.67
C THR A 173 -7.42 7.75 6.63
N PHE A 174 -6.83 6.57 6.85
CA PHE A 174 -7.54 5.31 6.62
C PHE A 174 -8.74 5.09 7.55
N LYS A 175 -8.64 5.43 8.85
CA LYS A 175 -9.79 5.33 9.76
C LYS A 175 -10.94 6.24 9.33
N LEU A 176 -10.61 7.47 8.92
CA LEU A 176 -11.59 8.43 8.40
C LEU A 176 -12.21 7.94 7.09
N GLU A 177 -11.40 7.41 6.17
CA GLU A 177 -11.84 6.84 4.90
C GLU A 177 -12.86 5.71 5.12
N CYS A 178 -12.56 4.77 6.04
CA CYS A 178 -13.48 3.71 6.41
C CYS A 178 -14.80 4.26 6.96
N LYS A 179 -14.76 5.24 7.87
CA LYS A 179 -15.97 5.87 8.43
C LYS A 179 -16.83 6.59 7.38
N ILE A 180 -16.21 7.18 6.36
CA ILE A 180 -16.91 7.90 5.28
C ILE A 180 -17.52 6.92 4.26
N LYS A 181 -16.78 5.87 3.88
CA LYS A 181 -17.20 4.95 2.81
C LYS A 181 -18.08 3.81 3.32
N TYR A 182 -17.79 3.34 4.53
CA TYR A 182 -18.40 2.19 5.19
C TYR A 182 -18.74 2.53 6.66
N SER A 183 -18.02 1.95 7.62
CA SER A 183 -18.27 2.09 9.05
C SER A 183 -16.98 1.92 9.86
N GLU A 184 -17.05 2.21 11.17
CA GLU A 184 -15.97 1.88 12.11
C GLU A 184 -15.78 0.36 12.26
N THR A 185 -16.85 -0.43 12.11
CA THR A 185 -16.77 -1.91 12.11
C THR A 185 -15.86 -2.43 11.00
N VAL A 186 -15.93 -1.85 9.79
CA VAL A 186 -15.03 -2.23 8.68
C VAL A 186 -13.58 -1.90 9.00
N TYR A 187 -13.34 -0.74 9.63
CA TYR A 187 -12.00 -0.35 10.09
C TYR A 187 -11.47 -1.34 11.13
N ASP A 188 -12.24 -1.64 12.17
CA ASP A 188 -11.83 -2.57 13.22
C ASP A 188 -11.54 -3.97 12.65
N THR A 189 -12.36 -4.42 11.68
CA THR A 189 -12.14 -5.68 10.96
C THR A 189 -10.83 -5.66 10.16
N CYS A 190 -10.48 -4.53 9.55
CA CYS A 190 -9.17 -4.37 8.87
C CYS A 190 -8.02 -4.45 9.87
N MET A 191 -8.15 -3.84 11.06
CA MET A 191 -7.09 -3.87 12.08
C MET A 191 -6.79 -5.30 12.55
N ASP A 192 -7.83 -6.09 12.81
CA ASP A 192 -7.68 -7.50 13.17
C ASP A 192 -7.05 -8.32 12.03
N SER A 193 -7.36 -7.96 10.78
CA SER A 193 -6.72 -8.56 9.62
C SER A 193 -5.25 -8.16 9.47
N PHE A 194 -4.91 -6.91 9.74
CA PHE A 194 -3.54 -6.40 9.64
C PHE A 194 -2.62 -7.04 10.67
N ASP A 195 -3.14 -7.37 11.86
CA ASP A 195 -2.42 -8.16 12.86
C ASP A 195 -2.06 -9.58 12.38
N CYS A 196 -2.74 -10.10 11.34
CA CYS A 196 -2.45 -11.42 10.78
C CYS A 196 -1.39 -11.40 9.66
N LEU A 197 -1.05 -10.23 9.11
CA LEU A 197 -0.09 -10.11 8.01
C LEU A 197 1.32 -10.62 8.41
N PRO A 198 1.94 -11.51 7.62
CA PRO A 198 3.34 -11.91 7.78
C PRO A 198 4.30 -10.72 7.80
N LEU A 199 5.44 -10.86 8.48
CA LEU A 199 6.42 -9.77 8.65
C LEU A 199 7.56 -9.82 7.64
N ALA A 200 7.82 -10.99 7.06
CA ALA A 200 8.93 -11.20 6.15
C ALA A 200 8.63 -12.30 5.12
N ALA A 201 9.46 -12.40 4.09
CA ALA A 201 9.52 -13.55 3.20
C ALA A 201 10.98 -13.89 2.86
N ILE A 202 11.27 -15.18 2.73
CA ILE A 202 12.46 -15.68 2.06
C ILE A 202 12.07 -16.01 0.63
N MET A 203 12.62 -15.23 -0.31
CA MET A 203 12.34 -15.39 -1.72
C MET A 203 13.50 -16.10 -2.42
N ASN A 204 13.16 -17.18 -3.13
CA ASN A 204 14.06 -18.06 -3.85
C ASN A 204 15.25 -18.59 -3.01
N GLN A 205 15.09 -18.68 -1.68
CA GLN A 205 16.17 -19.02 -0.73
C GLN A 205 17.40 -18.09 -0.80
N GLN A 206 17.26 -16.92 -1.42
CA GLN A 206 18.35 -15.99 -1.71
C GLN A 206 18.10 -14.59 -1.16
N PHE A 207 16.83 -14.18 -1.07
CA PHE A 207 16.48 -12.82 -0.68
C PHE A 207 15.68 -12.82 0.61
N LEU A 208 16.08 -11.98 1.57
CA LEU A 208 15.19 -11.58 2.65
C LEU A 208 14.35 -10.40 2.15
N CYS A 209 13.03 -10.56 2.18
CA CYS A 209 12.07 -9.52 1.83
C CYS A 209 11.34 -9.05 3.09
N VAL A 210 11.40 -7.75 3.37
CA VAL A 210 10.77 -7.09 4.53
C VAL A 210 10.28 -5.71 4.12
N HIS A 211 9.40 -5.07 4.89
CA HIS A 211 9.00 -3.70 4.60
C HIS A 211 10.10 -2.69 4.96
N GLY A 212 10.46 -2.71 6.25
CA GLY A 212 11.50 -1.94 6.90
C GLY A 212 12.90 -2.41 6.50
N GLY A 213 13.57 -3.08 7.43
CA GLY A 213 14.92 -3.56 7.23
C GLY A 213 15.40 -4.41 8.40
N LEU A 214 16.58 -4.10 8.91
CA LEU A 214 17.24 -4.89 9.94
C LEU A 214 17.00 -4.36 11.35
N SER A 215 17.16 -5.25 12.33
CA SER A 215 17.09 -4.94 13.75
C SER A 215 18.40 -5.33 14.44
N PRO A 216 18.89 -4.57 15.43
CA PRO A 216 19.98 -5.02 16.30
C PRO A 216 19.63 -6.25 17.14
N GLU A 217 18.35 -6.62 17.24
CA GLU A 217 17.85 -7.78 17.98
C GLU A 217 17.57 -9.01 17.08
N VAL A 218 17.72 -8.87 15.75
CA VAL A 218 17.50 -9.94 14.77
C VAL A 218 18.84 -10.32 14.14
N PHE A 219 19.44 -11.41 14.62
CA PHE A 219 20.73 -11.89 14.15
C PHE A 219 20.59 -12.95 13.06
N GLY A 220 19.49 -13.71 13.09
CA GLY A 220 19.22 -14.75 12.13
C GLY A 220 17.75 -14.85 11.71
N LEU A 221 17.51 -15.63 10.66
CA LEU A 221 16.16 -15.86 10.13
C LEU A 221 15.21 -16.50 11.16
N GLU A 222 15.75 -17.27 12.10
CA GLU A 222 14.97 -17.92 13.16
C GLU A 222 14.42 -16.92 14.18
N ASP A 223 15.11 -15.78 14.39
CA ASP A 223 14.62 -14.72 15.28
C ASP A 223 13.32 -14.12 14.72
N ILE A 224 13.22 -13.97 13.39
CA ILE A 224 12.03 -13.46 12.69
C ILE A 224 10.87 -14.47 12.79
N LYS A 225 11.14 -15.76 12.52
CA LYS A 225 10.10 -16.80 12.55
C LYS A 225 9.42 -16.91 13.91
N ASN A 226 10.16 -16.71 14.99
CA ASN A 226 9.68 -16.84 16.36
C ASN A 226 8.98 -15.58 16.89
N LEU A 227 8.88 -14.50 16.09
CA LEU A 227 8.12 -13.32 16.49
C LEU A 227 6.62 -13.64 16.53
N ASP A 228 6.03 -13.38 17.69
CA ASP A 228 4.58 -13.26 17.83
C ASP A 228 4.11 -11.97 17.14
N ARG A 229 3.57 -12.11 15.93
CA ARG A 229 3.13 -11.00 15.07
C ARG A 229 1.68 -10.55 15.30
N PHE A 230 0.87 -11.34 16.01
CA PHE A 230 -0.58 -11.16 16.13
C PHE A 230 -0.98 -10.08 17.14
N LYS A 231 -0.48 -8.87 16.89
CA LYS A 231 -0.65 -7.71 17.77
C LYS A 231 -0.37 -6.42 17.01
N GLU A 232 -0.77 -5.31 17.63
CA GLU A 232 -0.28 -3.99 17.23
C GLU A 232 1.25 -3.96 17.30
N PRO A 233 1.96 -3.43 16.28
CA PRO A 233 3.40 -3.28 16.32
C PRO A 233 3.82 -2.49 17.57
N PRO A 234 4.74 -3.01 18.40
CA PRO A 234 5.22 -2.28 19.57
C PRO A 234 6.01 -1.03 19.14
N ALA A 235 6.16 -0.06 20.05
CA ALA A 235 6.93 1.17 19.78
C ALA A 235 8.43 0.92 19.56
N PHE A 236 8.96 -0.22 20.00
CA PHE A 236 10.36 -0.63 19.88
C PHE A 236 10.48 -2.16 19.79
N GLY A 237 11.68 -2.64 19.48
CA GLY A 237 12.00 -4.06 19.40
C GLY A 237 11.89 -4.63 17.97
N PRO A 238 12.14 -5.93 17.79
CA PRO A 238 12.40 -6.53 16.49
C PRO A 238 11.23 -6.40 15.50
N MET A 239 9.99 -6.49 15.98
CA MET A 239 8.81 -6.29 15.11
C MET A 239 8.69 -4.83 14.65
N CYS A 240 8.99 -3.85 15.51
CA CYS A 240 9.04 -2.44 15.11
C CYS A 240 10.11 -2.24 14.03
N ASP A 241 11.30 -2.77 14.27
CA ASP A 241 12.46 -2.55 13.39
C ASP A 241 12.32 -3.16 12.00
N LEU A 242 11.71 -4.36 11.90
CA LEU A 242 11.38 -4.98 10.61
C LEU A 242 10.42 -4.14 9.76
N LEU A 243 9.65 -3.24 10.39
CA LEU A 243 8.69 -2.37 9.71
C LEU A 243 9.21 -0.93 9.55
N TRP A 244 10.13 -0.45 10.40
CA TRP A 244 10.48 0.98 10.47
C TRP A 244 11.93 1.33 10.18
N SER A 245 12.84 0.36 10.20
CA SER A 245 14.27 0.66 10.02
C SER A 245 14.57 1.08 8.57
N ASP A 246 15.58 1.95 8.43
CA ASP A 246 16.05 2.47 7.15
C ASP A 246 17.55 2.22 6.99
N PRO A 247 18.08 2.10 5.76
CA PRO A 247 19.51 2.22 5.54
C PRO A 247 19.99 3.64 5.89
N LEU A 248 21.24 3.77 6.31
CA LEU A 248 21.88 5.08 6.44
C LEU A 248 21.81 5.90 5.14
N GLU A 249 21.76 7.23 5.25
CA GLU A 249 21.78 8.12 4.07
C GLU A 249 23.07 7.90 3.24
N ASP A 250 24.19 7.71 3.92
CA ASP A 250 25.51 7.43 3.34
C ASP A 250 25.82 5.92 3.22
N PHE A 251 24.79 5.06 3.19
CA PHE A 251 24.93 3.60 3.15
C PHE A 251 25.93 3.13 2.07
N GLY A 252 26.95 2.39 2.51
CA GLY A 252 28.05 1.92 1.68
C GLY A 252 29.21 2.91 1.53
N THR A 253 29.14 4.11 2.06
CA THR A 253 30.21 5.12 2.10
C THR A 253 30.45 5.66 3.50
N GLU A 254 29.99 4.94 4.52
CA GLU A 254 30.05 5.32 5.92
C GLU A 254 31.50 5.50 6.39
N LYS A 255 31.68 6.32 7.43
CA LYS A 255 32.97 6.43 8.10
C LYS A 255 33.32 5.10 8.79
N PRO A 256 34.59 4.67 8.82
CA PRO A 256 34.98 3.40 9.44
C PRO A 256 34.62 3.26 10.93
N THR A 257 34.36 4.37 11.61
CA THR A 257 33.99 4.42 13.04
C THR A 257 32.48 4.42 13.26
N GLN A 258 31.68 4.39 12.19
CA GLN A 258 30.22 4.44 12.28
C GLN A 258 29.68 3.11 12.77
N GLU A 259 28.78 3.17 13.75
CA GLU A 259 28.17 1.98 14.34
C GLU A 259 27.24 1.27 13.34
N ASN A 260 27.04 -0.04 13.56
CA ASN A 260 26.17 -0.85 12.71
C ASN A 260 24.72 -0.39 12.73
N TYR A 261 24.27 0.11 13.88
CA TYR A 261 22.93 0.62 14.11
C TYR A 261 23.01 1.95 14.84
N SER A 262 22.23 2.93 14.40
CA SER A 262 22.09 4.22 15.09
C SER A 262 20.63 4.63 15.11
N HIS A 263 20.21 5.48 16.06
CA HIS A 263 18.81 5.88 16.18
C HIS A 263 18.30 6.55 14.88
N ASN A 264 17.16 6.10 14.36
CA ASN A 264 16.55 6.70 13.16
C ASN A 264 15.81 7.99 13.52
N SER A 265 16.48 9.12 13.30
CA SER A 265 15.94 10.45 13.60
C SER A 265 14.83 10.89 12.65
N VAL A 266 14.76 10.36 11.43
CA VAL A 266 13.69 10.68 10.46
C VAL A 266 12.38 10.03 10.88
N ARG A 267 12.43 8.78 11.34
CA ARG A 267 11.24 8.04 11.80
C ARG A 267 10.88 8.33 13.26
N GLY A 268 11.85 8.76 14.08
CA GLY A 268 11.66 9.00 15.51
C GLY A 268 11.50 7.72 16.35
N CYS A 269 11.73 6.55 15.73
CA CYS A 269 11.74 5.22 16.33
C CYS A 269 12.64 4.31 15.49
N SER A 270 12.95 3.12 15.98
CA SER A 270 13.83 2.16 15.29
C SER A 270 15.23 2.74 14.97
N TYR A 271 15.91 2.17 13.97
CA TYR A 271 17.31 2.37 13.69
C TYR A 271 17.58 2.63 12.21
N TYR A 272 18.62 3.41 11.95
CA TYR A 272 19.37 3.29 10.72
C TYR A 272 20.29 2.07 10.80
N TYR A 273 20.40 1.29 9.73
CA TYR A 273 21.38 0.20 9.62
C TYR A 273 22.43 0.50 8.54
N SER A 274 23.67 0.11 8.81
CA SER A 274 24.80 0.33 7.90
C SER A 274 24.98 -0.78 6.86
N TYR A 275 25.79 -0.50 5.84
CA TYR A 275 26.25 -1.49 4.88
C TYR A 275 26.98 -2.65 5.55
N ASN A 276 27.74 -2.38 6.61
CA ASN A 276 28.41 -3.44 7.37
C ASN A 276 27.40 -4.34 8.09
N ALA A 277 26.40 -3.77 8.77
CA ALA A 277 25.31 -4.53 9.40
C ALA A 277 24.57 -5.41 8.38
N CYS A 278 24.26 -4.85 7.21
CA CYS A 278 23.64 -5.58 6.10
C CYS A 278 24.51 -6.74 5.63
N CYS A 279 25.80 -6.51 5.37
CA CYS A 279 26.71 -7.56 4.91
C CYS A 279 26.91 -8.67 5.95
N GLU A 280 27.03 -8.32 7.24
CA GLU A 280 27.15 -9.29 8.33
C GLU A 280 25.92 -10.19 8.41
N PHE A 281 24.72 -9.61 8.33
CA PHE A 281 23.47 -10.37 8.31
C PHE A 281 23.37 -11.30 7.10
N LEU A 282 23.68 -10.80 5.91
CA LEU A 282 23.64 -11.58 4.67
C LEU A 282 24.59 -12.77 4.72
N GLN A 283 25.84 -12.55 5.15
CA GLN A 283 26.84 -13.61 5.27
C GLN A 283 26.43 -14.67 6.29
N ARG A 284 25.95 -14.23 7.46
CA ARG A 284 25.52 -15.13 8.55
C ARG A 284 24.36 -16.03 8.13
N ASN A 285 23.43 -15.50 7.34
CA ASN A 285 22.21 -16.21 6.93
C ASN A 285 22.30 -16.81 5.52
N ASN A 286 23.48 -16.77 4.88
CA ASN A 286 23.70 -17.24 3.51
C ASN A 286 22.71 -16.64 2.48
N MET A 287 22.40 -15.36 2.64
CA MET A 287 21.50 -14.61 1.76
C MET A 287 22.30 -13.77 0.76
N LEU A 288 21.73 -13.55 -0.43
CA LEU A 288 22.32 -12.76 -1.51
C LEU A 288 22.09 -11.27 -1.32
N SER A 289 20.87 -10.88 -0.93
CA SER A 289 20.47 -9.48 -0.78
C SER A 289 19.23 -9.33 0.10
N ILE A 290 18.97 -8.11 0.57
CA ILE A 290 17.73 -7.71 1.22
C ILE A 290 16.92 -6.88 0.23
N ILE A 291 15.63 -7.19 0.08
CA ILE A 291 14.69 -6.41 -0.73
C ILE A 291 13.66 -5.78 0.21
N ARG A 292 13.50 -4.46 0.13
CA ARG A 292 12.65 -3.68 1.02
C ARG A 292 11.89 -2.55 0.33
N ALA A 293 11.03 -1.83 1.06
CA ALA A 293 10.19 -0.76 0.53
C ALA A 293 10.29 0.56 1.34
N HIS A 294 9.19 1.16 1.82
CA HIS A 294 9.10 2.22 2.86
C HIS A 294 9.70 3.61 2.58
N GLU A 295 10.67 3.72 1.67
CA GLU A 295 11.31 4.97 1.28
C GLU A 295 11.02 5.27 -0.19
N ALA A 296 10.30 6.36 -0.43
CA ALA A 296 10.01 6.83 -1.79
C ALA A 296 11.29 7.05 -2.60
N GLN A 297 11.31 6.53 -3.82
CA GLN A 297 12.44 6.65 -4.76
C GLN A 297 11.97 7.34 -6.04
N ASP A 298 12.73 8.32 -6.53
CA ASP A 298 12.42 9.03 -7.78
C ASP A 298 12.28 8.07 -8.98
N ALA A 299 13.16 7.08 -9.08
CA ALA A 299 13.11 6.05 -10.12
C ALA A 299 12.12 4.91 -9.82
N GLY A 300 11.46 4.90 -8.66
CA GLY A 300 10.65 3.79 -8.15
C GLY A 300 11.47 2.64 -7.54
N TYR A 301 12.80 2.72 -7.57
CA TYR A 301 13.69 1.75 -6.94
C TYR A 301 15.06 2.36 -6.64
N LYS A 302 15.84 1.70 -5.78
CA LYS A 302 17.25 2.03 -5.52
C LYS A 302 18.05 0.75 -5.27
N MET A 303 19.14 0.59 -6.02
CA MET A 303 20.12 -0.47 -5.82
C MET A 303 21.28 0.11 -5.01
N TYR A 304 21.54 -0.46 -3.83
CA TYR A 304 22.59 0.03 -2.94
C TYR A 304 23.94 -0.62 -3.27
N ARG A 305 24.97 -0.28 -2.48
CA ARG A 305 26.33 -0.81 -2.65
C ARG A 305 26.33 -2.33 -2.79
N LYS A 306 27.12 -2.82 -3.74
CA LYS A 306 27.28 -4.26 -3.98
C LYS A 306 28.08 -4.90 -2.85
N SER A 307 27.63 -6.06 -2.39
CA SER A 307 28.40 -6.92 -1.50
C SER A 307 29.71 -7.33 -2.17
N HIS A 308 30.82 -7.21 -1.44
CA HIS A 308 32.14 -7.63 -1.93
C HIS A 308 32.21 -9.13 -2.21
N ALA A 309 31.44 -9.94 -1.47
CA ALA A 309 31.46 -11.39 -1.58
C ALA A 309 30.74 -11.90 -2.85
N THR A 310 29.66 -11.23 -3.26
CA THR A 310 28.79 -11.71 -4.35
C THR A 310 28.80 -10.82 -5.59
N GLY A 311 29.24 -9.56 -5.48
CA GLY A 311 29.15 -8.56 -6.54
C GLY A 311 27.71 -8.11 -6.85
N PHE A 312 26.73 -8.55 -6.05
CA PHE A 312 25.32 -8.21 -6.17
C PHE A 312 24.94 -7.11 -5.17
N PRO A 313 23.99 -6.19 -5.47
CA PRO A 313 23.50 -5.19 -4.52
C PRO A 313 23.17 -5.82 -3.16
N SER A 314 23.73 -5.33 -2.06
CA SER A 314 23.44 -5.90 -0.73
C SER A 314 22.02 -5.56 -0.26
N LEU A 315 21.47 -4.45 -0.74
CA LEU A 315 20.15 -3.94 -0.43
C LEU A 315 19.49 -3.38 -1.69
N ILE A 316 18.18 -3.58 -1.80
CA ILE A 316 17.33 -3.06 -2.87
C ILE A 316 16.09 -2.44 -2.22
N THR A 317 15.82 -1.17 -2.52
CA THR A 317 14.53 -0.54 -2.20
C THR A 317 13.65 -0.54 -3.44
N ILE A 318 12.39 -0.97 -3.30
CA ILE A 318 11.35 -0.94 -4.34
C ILE A 318 10.20 -0.07 -3.83
N PHE A 319 9.69 0.82 -4.67
CA PHE A 319 8.59 1.72 -4.34
C PHE A 319 7.57 1.73 -5.50
N SER A 320 6.32 1.39 -5.20
CA SER A 320 5.31 1.08 -6.21
C SER A 320 4.17 2.12 -6.31
N ALA A 321 4.28 3.24 -5.61
CA ALA A 321 3.36 4.38 -5.68
C ALA A 321 3.93 5.51 -6.59
N PRO A 322 3.58 5.57 -7.88
CA PRO A 322 4.03 6.64 -8.77
C PRO A 322 3.40 7.99 -8.41
N ASN A 323 4.08 9.09 -8.71
CA ASN A 323 3.65 10.45 -8.38
C ASN A 323 3.09 10.57 -6.95
N TYR A 324 3.84 10.03 -5.99
CA TYR A 324 3.39 9.89 -4.62
C TYR A 324 2.89 11.23 -4.04
N LEU A 325 1.75 11.17 -3.37
CA LEU A 325 1.03 12.33 -2.81
C LEU A 325 0.63 13.39 -3.86
N ASP A 326 0.55 13.01 -5.13
CA ASP A 326 0.27 13.89 -6.27
C ASP A 326 1.30 15.02 -6.51
N VAL A 327 2.46 14.98 -5.83
CA VAL A 327 3.44 16.08 -5.85
C VAL A 327 4.88 15.65 -6.08
N TYR A 328 5.24 14.38 -5.81
CA TYR A 328 6.64 13.95 -5.88
C TYR A 328 7.16 13.83 -7.32
N GLY A 329 6.28 13.57 -8.30
CA GLY A 329 6.69 13.35 -9.69
C GLY A 329 7.52 12.08 -9.92
N ASN A 330 7.65 11.22 -8.92
CA ASN A 330 8.44 9.99 -8.98
C ASN A 330 7.77 8.92 -9.85
N LYS A 331 8.57 7.95 -10.30
CA LYS A 331 8.07 6.72 -10.95
C LYS A 331 7.70 5.67 -9.88
N GLY A 332 6.80 4.77 -10.25
CA GLY A 332 6.53 3.53 -9.52
C GLY A 332 7.16 2.35 -10.24
N MET A 333 7.75 1.41 -9.49
CA MET A 333 8.37 0.21 -10.05
C MET A 333 7.98 -1.05 -9.27
N HIS A 334 7.98 -2.19 -9.96
CA HIS A 334 8.00 -3.53 -9.38
C HIS A 334 9.17 -4.31 -9.98
N ALA A 335 9.69 -5.29 -9.26
CA ALA A 335 10.74 -6.16 -9.78
C ALA A 335 10.13 -7.46 -10.28
N ALA A 336 10.10 -7.64 -11.61
CA ALA A 336 9.59 -8.85 -12.26
C ALA A 336 10.73 -9.83 -12.58
N GLY A 337 10.48 -11.12 -12.35
CA GLY A 337 11.39 -12.20 -12.76
C GLY A 337 12.63 -12.35 -11.87
N LEU A 338 12.53 -11.94 -10.59
CA LEU A 338 13.51 -12.28 -9.56
C LEU A 338 13.41 -13.75 -9.15
#